data_AF-A0A8H9I7R1-F1
#
_entry.id   AF-A0A8H9I7R1-F1
#
_cell.length_a   1.000
_cell.length_b   1.000
_cell.length_c   1.000
_cell.angle_alpha   90.00
_cell.angle_beta   90.00
_cell.angle_gamma   90.00
#
_symmetry.space_group_name_H-M   'P 1'
#
loop_
_entity.id
_entity.type
_entity.pdbx_description
1 polymer ?
#
loop_
_entity_poly.entity_id
_entity_poly.type
_entity_poly.pdbx_seq_one_letter_code
_entity_poly.pdbx_strand_id
1 'polypeptide(L)'
;MEAVTPGMWGQHVVPNDLVWLSTTVDSWQLMVPALIEQGAIVVVLSYNPDDREALRALDLGARGYVHTLAAADVLNQVALVVTHQGVWVGQELLAKVLGGTFKALQQRVEHDRYQHSDYLQLLTERERGVALAVARGATNKEVARQLEITERTVKAHLSAIFRKLSVRDRLQLILKLAPVAEHAPDNVE
;
A
#
# COMPACT_ATOMS: atom_id res chain seq x y z
N MET A 1 9.78 -20.94 -33.27
CA MET A 1 8.99 -19.76 -32.85
C MET A 1 7.54 -20.22 -32.79
N GLU A 2 7.13 -20.81 -31.68
CA GLU A 2 5.72 -21.16 -31.46
C GLU A 2 5.02 -19.95 -30.86
N ALA A 3 3.99 -19.48 -31.56
CA ALA A 3 3.09 -18.47 -31.05
C ALA A 3 2.25 -19.09 -29.93
N VAL A 4 2.45 -18.61 -28.70
CA VAL A 4 1.63 -19.00 -27.54
C VAL A 4 0.23 -18.40 -27.75
N THR A 5 -0.78 -19.26 -27.89
CA THR A 5 -2.18 -18.90 -28.06
C THR A 5 -2.78 -18.30 -26.77
N PRO A 6 -3.70 -17.33 -26.86
CA PRO A 6 -4.45 -16.83 -25.71
C PRO A 6 -5.38 -17.93 -25.19
N GLY A 7 -5.09 -18.49 -24.01
CA GLY A 7 -5.89 -19.56 -23.40
C GLY A 7 -5.13 -20.52 -22.48
N MET A 8 -3.79 -20.54 -22.52
CA MET A 8 -2.98 -21.42 -21.65
C MET A 8 -2.58 -20.80 -20.30
N TRP A 9 -2.89 -19.51 -20.08
CA TRP A 9 -2.54 -18.76 -18.87
C TRP A 9 -3.63 -18.95 -17.81
N GLY A 10 -3.82 -20.17 -17.31
CA GLY A 10 -4.87 -20.42 -16.31
C GLY A 10 -5.22 -21.87 -15.97
N GLN A 11 -4.63 -22.87 -16.64
CA GLN A 11 -4.99 -24.27 -16.36
C GLN A 11 -4.47 -24.82 -15.02
N HIS A 12 -3.69 -24.03 -14.26
CA HIS A 12 -3.09 -24.46 -12.99
C HIS A 12 -3.07 -23.37 -11.90
N VAL A 13 -3.90 -22.33 -11.99
CA VAL A 13 -3.99 -21.35 -10.89
C VAL A 13 -4.91 -21.92 -9.82
N VAL A 14 -4.38 -22.11 -8.60
CA VAL A 14 -5.18 -22.53 -7.45
C VAL A 14 -5.50 -21.34 -6.54
N PRO A 15 -6.56 -21.42 -5.71
CA PRO A 15 -6.88 -20.36 -4.76
C PRO A 15 -5.69 -20.00 -3.87
N ASN A 16 -5.48 -18.70 -3.65
CA ASN A 16 -4.35 -18.08 -2.94
C ASN A 16 -2.98 -18.13 -3.65
N ASP A 17 -2.89 -18.56 -4.91
CA ASP A 17 -1.65 -18.42 -5.68
C ASP A 17 -1.27 -16.95 -5.85
N LEU A 18 0.00 -16.62 -5.60
CA LEU A 18 0.56 -15.31 -5.90
C LEU A 18 0.99 -15.25 -7.36
N VAL A 19 0.26 -14.49 -8.17
CA VAL A 19 0.52 -14.31 -9.60
C VAL A 19 1.11 -12.93 -9.87
N TRP A 20 2.26 -12.92 -10.55
CA TRP A 20 2.93 -11.71 -11.01
C TRP A 20 2.63 -11.50 -12.50
N LEU A 21 1.90 -10.44 -12.83
CA LEU A 21 1.43 -10.18 -14.19
C LEU A 21 2.10 -8.93 -14.77
N SER A 22 2.85 -9.09 -15.85
CA SER A 22 3.50 -7.97 -16.54
C SER A 22 2.51 -7.18 -17.39
N THR A 23 2.61 -5.85 -17.36
CA THR A 23 1.84 -4.95 -18.24
C THR A 23 2.24 -5.06 -19.71
N THR A 24 3.35 -5.73 -20.01
CA THR A 24 3.76 -6.09 -21.38
C THR A 24 2.88 -7.17 -22.01
N VAL A 25 2.01 -7.83 -21.23
CA VAL A 25 1.01 -8.76 -21.76
C VAL A 25 -0.20 -7.94 -22.21
N ASP A 26 -0.48 -7.86 -23.52
CA ASP A 26 -1.53 -6.98 -24.07
C ASP A 26 -2.90 -7.14 -23.40
N SER A 27 -3.23 -8.35 -22.96
CA SER A 27 -4.50 -8.69 -22.31
C SER A 27 -4.48 -8.58 -20.78
N TRP A 28 -3.43 -8.01 -20.17
CA TRP A 28 -3.25 -8.01 -18.72
C TRP A 28 -4.47 -7.44 -17.98
N GLN A 29 -5.10 -6.39 -18.51
CA GLN A 29 -6.28 -5.77 -17.89
C GLN A 29 -7.51 -6.69 -17.84
N LEU A 30 -7.63 -7.62 -18.80
CA LEU A 30 -8.68 -8.64 -18.80
C LEU A 30 -8.28 -9.83 -17.92
N MET A 31 -6.98 -10.13 -17.84
CA MET A 31 -6.46 -11.24 -17.04
C MET A 31 -6.53 -10.98 -15.53
N VAL A 32 -6.30 -9.74 -15.07
CA VAL A 32 -6.37 -9.41 -13.64
C VAL A 32 -7.68 -9.87 -13.00
N PRO A 33 -8.88 -9.42 -13.46
CA PRO A 33 -10.13 -9.84 -12.86
C PRO A 33 -10.37 -11.35 -13.00
N ALA A 34 -10.04 -11.95 -14.16
CA ALA A 34 -10.20 -13.38 -14.37
C ALA A 34 -9.36 -14.26 -13.42
N LEU A 35 -8.13 -13.85 -13.12
CA LEU A 35 -7.26 -14.52 -12.15
C LEU A 35 -7.79 -14.36 -10.71
N ILE A 36 -8.33 -13.17 -10.39
CA ILE A 36 -8.94 -12.90 -9.07
C ILE A 36 -10.21 -13.74 -8.87
N GLU A 37 -11.03 -13.92 -9.91
CA GLU A 37 -12.20 -14.81 -9.86
C GLU A 37 -11.83 -16.27 -9.57
N GLN A 38 -10.62 -16.69 -9.96
CA GLN A 38 -10.05 -18.01 -9.62
C GLN A 38 -9.45 -18.06 -8.20
N GLY A 39 -9.50 -16.94 -7.45
CA GLY A 39 -8.97 -16.83 -6.09
C GLY A 39 -7.48 -16.50 -6.02
N ALA A 40 -6.85 -16.08 -7.12
CA ALA A 40 -5.44 -15.68 -7.12
C ALA A 40 -5.22 -14.31 -6.47
N ILE A 41 -4.04 -14.13 -5.90
CA ILE A 41 -3.52 -12.85 -5.43
C ILE A 41 -2.66 -12.26 -6.54
N VAL A 42 -3.15 -11.22 -7.21
CA VAL A 42 -2.46 -10.65 -8.38
C VAL A 42 -1.62 -9.44 -7.99
N VAL A 43 -0.35 -9.43 -8.44
CA VAL A 43 0.54 -8.27 -8.42
C VAL A 43 0.89 -7.90 -9.85
N VAL A 44 0.70 -6.64 -10.21
CA VAL A 44 1.02 -6.11 -11.54
C VAL A 44 2.45 -5.57 -11.57
N LEU A 45 3.21 -5.98 -12.58
CA LEU A 45 4.58 -5.56 -12.84
C LEU A 45 4.61 -4.61 -14.03
N SER A 46 5.18 -3.42 -13.86
CA SER A 46 5.34 -2.45 -14.94
C SER A 46 6.81 -2.08 -15.16
N TYR A 47 7.22 -1.99 -16.43
CA TYR A 47 8.55 -1.51 -16.80
C TYR A 47 8.69 0.01 -16.66
N ASN A 48 7.59 0.76 -16.76
CA ASN A 48 7.58 2.20 -16.61
C ASN A 48 6.40 2.61 -15.72
N PRO A 49 6.52 2.42 -14.40
CA PRO A 49 5.41 2.59 -13.49
C PRO A 49 4.84 4.01 -13.50
N ASP A 50 3.52 4.14 -13.62
CA ASP A 50 2.83 5.43 -13.55
C ASP A 50 1.55 5.35 -12.71
N ASP A 51 1.09 6.52 -12.24
CA ASP A 51 -0.04 6.61 -11.32
C ASP A 51 -1.36 6.11 -11.95
N ARG A 52 -1.61 6.35 -13.25
CA ARG A 52 -2.87 5.96 -13.90
C ARG A 52 -2.91 4.46 -14.12
N GLU A 53 -1.81 3.86 -14.58
CA GLU A 53 -1.71 2.41 -14.74
C GLU A 53 -1.83 1.69 -13.39
N ALA A 54 -1.17 2.23 -12.35
CA ALA A 54 -1.25 1.69 -11.01
C ALA A 54 -2.68 1.73 -10.44
N LEU A 55 -3.36 2.88 -10.54
CA LEU A 55 -4.77 3.01 -10.11
C LEU A 55 -5.66 2.05 -10.89
N ARG A 56 -5.46 1.94 -12.20
CA ARG A 56 -6.22 1.00 -13.03
C ARG A 56 -6.01 -0.45 -12.60
N ALA A 57 -4.78 -0.85 -12.28
CA ALA A 57 -4.49 -2.19 -11.78
C ALA A 57 -5.20 -2.47 -10.45
N LEU A 58 -5.18 -1.50 -9.53
CA LEU A 58 -5.87 -1.60 -8.24
C LEU A 58 -7.39 -1.64 -8.40
N ASP A 59 -7.98 -0.83 -9.28
CA ASP A 59 -9.42 -0.83 -9.60
C ASP A 59 -9.89 -2.18 -10.16
N LEU A 60 -9.02 -2.87 -10.90
CA LEU A 60 -9.25 -4.22 -11.41
C LEU A 60 -9.09 -5.31 -10.32
N GLY A 61 -8.69 -4.92 -9.10
CA GLY A 61 -8.57 -5.79 -7.93
C GLY A 61 -7.17 -6.31 -7.65
N ALA A 62 -6.14 -5.86 -8.38
CA ALA A 62 -4.76 -6.23 -8.08
C ALA A 62 -4.39 -5.79 -6.65
N ARG A 63 -3.62 -6.62 -5.96
CA ARG A 63 -3.18 -6.39 -4.59
C ARG A 63 -1.82 -5.72 -4.51
N GLY A 64 -1.12 -5.60 -5.63
CA GLY A 64 0.15 -4.89 -5.69
C GLY A 64 0.42 -4.32 -7.08
N TYR A 65 1.19 -3.22 -7.11
CA TYR A 65 1.76 -2.66 -8.32
C TYR A 65 3.21 -2.25 -8.07
N VAL A 66 4.14 -2.77 -8.88
CA VAL A 66 5.59 -2.56 -8.66
C VAL A 66 6.36 -2.56 -9.97
N HIS A 67 7.53 -1.92 -9.96
CA HIS A 67 8.45 -1.93 -11.09
C HIS A 67 8.94 -3.36 -11.39
N THR A 68 8.94 -3.79 -12.66
CA THR A 68 9.36 -5.13 -13.09
C THR A 68 10.79 -5.48 -12.65
N LEU A 69 11.69 -4.49 -12.69
CA LEU A 69 13.09 -4.61 -12.26
C LEU A 69 13.33 -4.20 -10.79
N ALA A 70 12.32 -4.25 -9.92
CA ALA A 70 12.53 -3.98 -8.51
C ALA A 70 13.54 -4.95 -7.89
N ALA A 71 14.34 -4.48 -6.93
CA ALA A 71 15.28 -5.33 -6.21
C ALA A 71 14.55 -6.50 -5.52
N ALA A 72 15.21 -7.66 -5.42
CA ALA A 72 14.63 -8.89 -4.85
C ALA A 72 14.02 -8.66 -3.46
N ASP A 73 14.67 -7.88 -2.61
CA ASP A 73 14.19 -7.52 -1.27
C ASP A 73 12.82 -6.83 -1.32
N VAL A 74 12.58 -5.99 -2.32
CA VAL A 74 11.30 -5.31 -2.53
C VAL A 74 10.24 -6.30 -2.97
N LEU A 75 10.56 -7.20 -3.91
CA LEU A 75 9.63 -8.24 -4.37
C LEU A 75 9.23 -9.19 -3.23
N ASN A 76 10.18 -9.55 -2.36
CA ASN A 76 9.91 -10.33 -1.15
C ASN A 76 8.96 -9.60 -0.18
N GLN A 77 9.14 -8.28 0.00
CA GLN A 77 8.25 -7.47 0.82
C GLN A 77 6.85 -7.37 0.21
N VAL A 78 6.75 -7.19 -1.11
CA VAL A 78 5.47 -7.18 -1.83
C VAL A 78 4.74 -8.50 -1.61
N ALA A 79 5.42 -9.63 -1.86
CA ALA A 79 4.86 -10.97 -1.67
C ALA A 79 4.34 -11.16 -0.24
N LEU A 80 5.15 -10.79 0.76
CA LEU A 80 4.76 -10.86 2.17
C LEU A 80 3.48 -10.06 2.45
N VAL A 81 3.41 -8.81 1.98
CA VAL A 81 2.26 -7.93 2.21
C VAL A 81 1.00 -8.49 1.57
N VAL A 82 1.05 -8.86 0.28
CA VAL A 82 -0.15 -9.26 -0.46
C VAL A 82 -0.67 -10.63 -0.04
N THR A 83 0.21 -11.57 0.31
CA THR A 83 -0.19 -12.90 0.83
C THR A 83 -0.86 -12.83 2.20
N HIS A 84 -0.54 -11.80 3.00
CA HIS A 84 -1.22 -11.51 4.27
C HIS A 84 -2.45 -10.60 4.08
N GLN A 85 -3.03 -10.58 2.89
CA GLN A 85 -4.17 -9.75 2.54
C GLN A 85 -3.93 -8.25 2.82
N GLY A 86 -2.69 -7.79 2.66
CA GLY A 86 -2.37 -6.37 2.52
C GLY A 86 -2.52 -5.88 1.08
N VAL A 87 -2.19 -4.62 0.86
CA VAL A 87 -2.08 -4.02 -0.48
C VAL A 87 -0.72 -3.32 -0.60
N TRP A 88 0.04 -3.63 -1.65
CA TRP A 88 1.30 -2.97 -1.93
C TRP A 88 1.14 -1.87 -2.97
N VAL A 89 1.24 -0.62 -2.52
CA VAL A 89 1.25 0.55 -3.40
C VAL A 89 2.52 1.35 -3.13
N GLY A 90 3.17 1.81 -4.21
CA GLY A 90 4.32 2.69 -4.13
C GLY A 90 4.02 3.92 -3.27
N GLN A 91 5.02 4.38 -2.51
CA GLN A 91 4.82 5.40 -1.49
C GLN A 91 4.35 6.74 -2.06
N GLU A 92 4.82 7.10 -3.26
CA GLU A 92 4.42 8.34 -3.95
C GLU A 92 2.96 8.29 -4.38
N LEU A 93 2.52 7.19 -4.98
CA LEU A 93 1.12 7.03 -5.37
C LEU A 93 0.21 7.01 -4.14
N LEU A 94 0.60 6.27 -3.10
CA LEU A 94 -0.13 6.26 -1.84
C LEU A 94 -0.19 7.68 -1.23
N ALA A 95 0.91 8.44 -1.28
CA ALA A 95 0.95 9.83 -0.84
C ALA A 95 0.06 10.76 -1.67
N LYS A 96 -0.10 10.52 -2.97
CA LYS A 96 -0.99 11.30 -3.86
C LYS A 96 -2.46 10.98 -3.62
N VAL A 97 -2.81 9.68 -3.56
CA VAL A 97 -4.18 9.20 -3.30
C VAL A 97 -4.65 9.67 -1.94
N LEU A 98 -3.80 9.51 -0.93
CA LEU A 98 -4.09 10.02 0.40
C LEU A 98 -4.00 11.54 0.41
N GLY A 99 -2.96 12.18 -0.10
CA GLY A 99 -2.79 13.63 -0.05
C GLY A 99 -3.93 14.44 -0.69
N GLY A 100 -4.59 13.92 -1.74
CA GLY A 100 -5.78 14.54 -2.32
C GLY A 100 -7.02 14.50 -1.42
N THR A 101 -7.20 13.43 -0.64
CA THR A 101 -8.31 13.26 0.31
C THR A 101 -7.99 13.80 1.71
N PHE A 102 -6.74 13.64 2.15
CA PHE A 102 -6.21 14.09 3.43
C PHE A 102 -6.01 15.61 3.49
N LYS A 103 -5.65 16.30 2.40
CA LYS A 103 -5.66 17.78 2.38
C LYS A 103 -7.07 18.34 2.55
N ALA A 104 -8.08 17.68 1.96
CA ALA A 104 -9.49 18.06 2.12
C ALA A 104 -10.02 17.78 3.53
N LEU A 105 -9.55 16.69 4.18
CA LEU A 105 -9.85 16.38 5.58
C LEU A 105 -9.06 17.27 6.56
N GLN A 106 -7.82 17.64 6.26
CA GLN A 106 -7.00 18.53 7.09
C GLN A 106 -7.63 19.92 7.29
N GLN A 107 -8.33 20.46 6.28
CA GLN A 107 -9.08 21.71 6.44
C GLN A 107 -10.27 21.61 7.41
N ARG A 108 -10.69 20.39 7.79
CA ARG A 108 -11.76 20.15 8.78
C ARG A 108 -11.25 19.71 10.16
N VAL A 109 -9.99 19.31 10.30
CA VAL A 109 -9.46 18.57 11.47
C VAL A 109 -8.65 19.43 12.46
N GLU A 110 -8.61 20.76 12.32
CA GLU A 110 -7.97 21.60 13.35
C GLU A 110 -8.60 21.50 14.76
N HIS A 111 -9.73 20.77 14.93
CA HIS A 111 -10.45 20.70 16.20
C HIS A 111 -10.41 19.39 17.00
N ASP A 112 -9.92 18.25 16.48
CA ASP A 112 -9.92 16.99 17.24
C ASP A 112 -8.52 16.42 17.48
N ARG A 113 -7.92 16.79 18.61
CA ARG A 113 -6.57 16.39 19.04
C ARG A 113 -6.53 15.19 20.00
N TYR A 114 -7.62 14.45 20.21
CA TYR A 114 -7.71 13.53 21.36
C TYR A 114 -8.25 12.13 21.04
N GLN A 115 -7.63 11.38 20.13
CA GLN A 115 -7.74 9.91 20.15
C GLN A 115 -6.47 9.14 19.71
N HIS A 116 -5.41 9.79 19.21
CA HIS A 116 -4.17 9.10 18.79
C HIS A 116 -3.19 8.77 19.92
N SER A 117 -3.52 9.06 21.18
CA SER A 117 -2.60 8.96 22.32
C SER A 117 -2.09 7.53 22.53
N ASP A 118 -2.97 6.53 22.53
CA ASP A 118 -2.63 5.22 23.08
C ASP A 118 -1.69 4.41 22.18
N TYR A 119 -1.86 4.51 20.85
CA TYR A 119 -0.96 3.83 19.90
C TYR A 119 0.42 4.47 19.84
N LEU A 120 0.51 5.81 19.95
CA LEU A 120 1.78 6.52 19.88
C LEU A 120 2.62 6.30 21.14
N GLN A 121 2.02 5.98 22.29
CA GLN A 121 2.73 5.62 23.52
C GLN A 121 3.51 4.30 23.42
N LEU A 122 3.13 3.40 22.50
CA LEU A 122 3.84 2.14 22.26
C LEU A 122 5.14 2.33 21.45
N LEU A 123 5.36 3.53 20.89
CA LEU A 123 6.48 3.85 20.03
C LEU A 123 7.54 4.65 20.79
N THR A 124 8.80 4.44 20.44
CA THR A 124 9.89 5.35 20.85
C THR A 124 9.73 6.70 20.16
N GLU A 125 10.39 7.73 20.67
CA GLU A 125 10.30 9.09 20.09
C GLU A 125 10.69 9.13 18.60
N ARG A 126 11.71 8.37 18.20
CA ARG A 126 12.13 8.25 16.79
C ARG A 126 11.11 7.51 15.93
N GLU A 127 10.58 6.40 16.43
CA GLU A 127 9.52 5.65 15.73
C GLU A 127 8.24 6.47 15.60
N ARG A 128 7.89 7.25 16.62
CA ARG A 128 6.74 8.16 16.62
C ARG A 128 6.91 9.24 15.55
N GLY A 129 8.09 9.86 15.45
CA GLY A 129 8.39 10.83 14.39
C GLY A 129 8.20 10.23 13.00
N VAL A 130 8.74 9.03 12.76
CA VAL A 130 8.56 8.31 11.49
C VAL A 130 7.09 7.98 11.23
N ALA A 131 6.37 7.42 12.22
CA ALA A 131 4.98 7.02 12.08
C ALA A 131 4.07 8.21 11.74
N LEU A 132 4.25 9.35 12.42
CA LEU A 132 3.46 10.56 12.18
C LEU A 132 3.74 11.18 10.81
N ALA A 133 5.00 11.20 10.37
CA ALA A 133 5.33 11.70 9.04
C ALA A 133 4.72 10.80 7.95
N VAL A 134 4.76 9.48 8.12
CA VAL A 134 4.13 8.52 7.21
C VAL A 134 2.60 8.64 7.24
N ALA A 135 1.98 8.80 8.41
CA ALA A 135 0.54 9.03 8.55
C ALA A 135 0.06 10.27 7.78
N ARG A 136 0.92 11.27 7.62
CA ARG A 136 0.69 12.47 6.79
C ARG A 136 0.99 12.26 5.30
N GLY A 137 1.31 11.04 4.89
CA GLY A 137 1.61 10.68 3.51
C GLY A 137 3.09 10.80 3.11
N ALA A 138 4.01 11.23 3.98
CA ALA A 138 5.40 11.48 3.59
C ALA A 138 6.14 10.21 3.14
N THR A 139 6.72 10.24 1.94
CA THR A 139 7.57 9.16 1.40
C THR A 139 8.80 8.95 2.27
N ASN A 140 9.46 7.78 2.18
CA ASN A 140 10.66 7.47 2.96
C ASN A 140 11.77 8.48 2.72
N LYS A 141 11.91 8.99 1.49
CA LYS A 141 12.86 10.04 1.13
C LYS A 141 12.55 11.36 1.85
N GLU A 142 11.27 11.73 1.91
CA GLU A 142 10.83 12.92 2.65
C GLU A 142 11.00 12.75 4.16
N VAL A 143 10.65 11.59 4.71
CA VAL A 143 10.84 11.27 6.14
C VAL A 143 12.33 11.28 6.51
N ALA A 144 13.17 10.68 5.67
CA ALA A 144 14.62 10.67 5.81
C ALA A 144 15.17 12.11 5.87
N ARG A 145 14.73 12.97 4.95
CA ARG A 145 15.11 14.39 4.94
C ARG A 145 14.59 15.14 6.17
N GLN A 146 13.34 14.92 6.57
CA GLN A 146 12.71 15.62 7.71
C GLN A 146 13.33 15.25 9.05
N LEU A 147 13.77 14.01 9.22
CA LEU A 147 14.30 13.48 10.48
C LEU A 147 15.82 13.32 10.49
N GLU A 148 16.49 13.78 9.43
CA GLU A 148 17.94 13.71 9.25
C GLU A 148 18.52 12.29 9.42
N ILE A 149 17.86 11.31 8.78
CA ILE A 149 18.26 9.89 8.77
C ILE A 149 18.29 9.35 7.34
N THR A 150 18.77 8.13 7.14
CA THR A 150 18.77 7.48 5.82
C THR A 150 17.44 6.81 5.51
N GLU A 151 17.09 6.63 4.23
CA GLU A 151 15.92 5.83 3.82
C GLU A 151 15.97 4.38 4.34
N ARG A 152 17.17 3.81 4.48
CA ARG A 152 17.39 2.50 5.10
C ARG A 152 16.96 2.51 6.57
N THR A 153 17.32 3.56 7.31
CA THR A 153 16.91 3.76 8.71
C THR A 153 15.40 3.95 8.83
N VAL A 154 14.78 4.69 7.90
CA VAL A 154 13.30 4.82 7.84
C VAL A 154 12.64 3.46 7.66
N LYS A 155 13.12 2.63 6.72
CA LYS A 155 12.61 1.26 6.51
C LYS A 155 12.75 0.42 7.78
N ALA A 156 13.87 0.51 8.50
CA ALA A 156 14.07 -0.21 9.75
C ALA A 156 13.07 0.22 10.85
N HIS A 157 12.84 1.53 11.00
CA HIS A 157 11.81 2.04 11.91
C HIS A 157 10.41 1.57 11.53
N LEU A 158 10.06 1.61 10.24
CA LEU A 158 8.74 1.15 9.76
C LEU A 158 8.51 -0.33 10.06
N SER A 159 9.51 -1.19 9.86
CA SER A 159 9.42 -2.61 10.24
C SER A 159 9.15 -2.80 11.73
N ALA A 160 9.77 -1.99 12.59
CA ALA A 160 9.52 -2.04 14.04
C ALA A 160 8.12 -1.51 14.40
N ILE A 161 7.69 -0.40 13.78
CA ILE A 161 6.37 0.20 13.97
C ILE A 161 5.27 -0.78 13.56
N PHE A 162 5.39 -1.42 12.40
CA PHE A 162 4.41 -2.40 11.90
C PHE A 162 4.20 -3.53 12.90
N ARG A 163 5.30 -4.06 13.46
CA ARG A 163 5.24 -5.06 14.53
C ARG A 163 4.59 -4.54 15.80
N LYS A 164 5.01 -3.37 16.30
CA LYS A 164 4.50 -2.80 17.56
C LYS A 164 3.01 -2.44 17.49
N LEU A 165 2.57 -1.92 16.35
CA LEU A 165 1.18 -1.50 16.15
C LEU A 165 0.28 -2.58 15.54
N SER A 166 0.83 -3.77 15.28
CA SER A 166 0.13 -4.89 14.64
C SER A 166 -0.55 -4.48 13.32
N VAL A 167 0.15 -3.72 12.49
CA VAL A 167 -0.30 -3.33 11.14
C VAL A 167 0.57 -4.02 10.10
N ARG A 168 -0.04 -4.40 8.97
CA ARG A 168 0.62 -5.24 7.96
C ARG A 168 1.39 -4.45 6.91
N ASP A 169 0.99 -3.21 6.68
CA ASP A 169 1.57 -2.36 5.64
C ASP A 169 1.44 -0.88 5.97
N ARG A 170 2.02 -0.07 5.07
CA ARG A 170 2.02 1.38 5.16
C ARG A 170 0.61 1.96 5.10
N LEU A 171 -0.29 1.39 4.30
CA LEU A 171 -1.67 1.88 4.20
C LEU A 171 -2.41 1.67 5.52
N GLN A 172 -2.31 0.48 6.12
CA GLN A 172 -2.88 0.22 7.44
C GLN A 172 -2.28 1.10 8.53
N LEU A 173 -0.97 1.38 8.48
CA LEU A 173 -0.36 2.34 9.41
C LEU A 173 -1.00 3.73 9.26
N ILE A 174 -1.17 4.21 8.03
CA ILE A 174 -1.80 5.50 7.76
C ILE A 174 -3.24 5.50 8.24
N LEU A 175 -4.04 4.49 7.92
CA LEU A 175 -5.43 4.39 8.34
C LEU A 175 -5.56 4.30 9.87
N LYS A 176 -4.71 3.53 10.55
CA LYS A 176 -4.70 3.41 12.00
C LYS A 176 -4.33 4.72 12.71
N LEU A 177 -3.52 5.57 12.07
CA LEU A 177 -3.08 6.86 12.61
C LEU A 177 -3.83 8.05 12.01
N ALA A 178 -4.72 7.84 11.05
CA ALA A 178 -5.59 8.87 10.52
C ALA A 178 -6.66 9.21 11.57
N PRO A 179 -7.14 10.46 11.63
CA PRO A 179 -8.36 10.75 12.39
C PRO A 179 -9.51 10.00 11.71
N VAL A 180 -10.14 9.09 12.43
CA VAL A 180 -11.43 8.53 12.01
C VAL A 180 -12.46 9.65 12.21
N ALA A 181 -13.16 10.04 11.16
CA ALA A 181 -14.38 10.82 11.33
C ALA A 181 -15.41 9.90 11.98
N GLU A 182 -15.47 9.89 13.31
CA GLU A 182 -16.56 9.24 14.03
C GLU A 182 -17.87 9.91 13.59
N HIS A 183 -18.79 9.12 13.04
CA HIS A 183 -20.18 9.55 12.90
C HIS A 183 -20.72 9.68 14.33
N ALA A 184 -21.07 10.91 14.72
CA ALA A 184 -21.85 11.14 15.92
C ALA A 184 -23.13 10.30 15.84
N PRO A 185 -23.55 9.61 16.91
CA PRO A 185 -24.85 8.97 16.92
C PRO A 185 -25.92 10.05 16.74
N ASP A 186 -26.78 9.87 15.73
CA ASP A 186 -28.02 10.61 15.58
C ASP A 186 -28.84 10.41 16.85
N ASN A 187 -28.75 11.36 17.79
CA ASN A 187 -29.73 11.50 18.85
C ASN A 187 -31.00 12.05 18.18
N VAL A 188 -31.84 11.14 17.70
CA VAL A 188 -33.25 11.42 17.43
C VAL A 188 -33.97 11.31 18.77
N GLU A 189 -34.37 12.47 19.31
CA GLU A 189 -35.37 12.59 20.39
C GLU A 189 -36.72 12.01 19.98
#